data_AF-A0A3L8BJL0-F1
#
_entry.id   AF-A0A3L8BJL0-F1
#
_cell.length_a   1.000
_cell.length_b   1.000
_cell.length_c   1.000
_cell.angle_alpha   90.00
_cell.angle_beta   90.00
_cell.angle_gamma   90.00
#
_symmetry.space_group_name_H-M   'P 1'
#
loop_
_entity.id
_entity.type
_entity.pdbx_description
1 polymer ?
#
loop_
_entity_poly.entity_id
_entity_poly.type
_entity_poly.pdbx_seq_one_letter_code
_entity_poly.pdbx_strand_id
1 'polypeptide(L)'
;MAIYMNYNKLAIKGNVTAKGYENWIELDSVSLGCGRGITMEVGNMANREATRPSISEVSATKMMDNASGGLFKESLTGVEGVEVQIHIVQTGAKQVEKYAAYTLSDV
;
A
#
# COMPACT_ATOMS: atom_id res chain seq x y z
N MET A 1 15.38 4.81 2.96
CA MET A 1 13.95 5.15 2.78
C MET A 1 13.16 4.18 3.62
N ALA A 2 12.23 4.67 4.42
CA ALA A 2 11.38 3.81 5.24
C ALA A 2 9.98 3.80 4.63
N ILE A 3 9.26 2.69 4.82
CA ILE A 3 7.87 2.57 4.39
C ILE A 3 7.04 2.36 5.65
N TYR A 4 6.03 3.21 5.82
CA TYR A 4 5.12 3.15 6.96
C TYR A 4 3.71 2.88 6.49
N MET A 5 3.03 1.98 7.18
CA MET A 5 1.65 1.62 6.94
C MET A 5 0.79 1.95 8.16
N ASN A 6 -0.35 2.56 7.90
CA ASN A 6 -1.41 2.77 8.87
C ASN A 6 -2.61 1.94 8.45
N TYR A 7 -3.02 1.03 9.32
CA TYR A 7 -4.16 0.16 9.10
C TYR A 7 -5.36 0.64 9.93
N ASN A 8 -6.45 0.99 9.26
CA ASN A 8 -7.72 1.40 9.86
C ASN A 8 -7.54 2.43 10.98
N LYS A 9 -6.93 3.59 10.66
CA LYS A 9 -6.72 4.71 11.60
C LYS A 9 -6.03 4.30 12.92
N LEU A 10 -4.99 3.47 12.83
CA LEU A 10 -4.21 2.93 13.96
C LEU A 10 -4.99 1.97 14.88
N ALA A 11 -6.04 1.31 14.37
CA ALA A 11 -6.68 0.20 15.08
C ALA A 11 -5.68 -0.92 15.38
N ILE A 12 -4.76 -1.17 14.43
CA ILE A 12 -3.61 -2.04 14.62
C ILE A 12 -2.36 -1.18 14.74
N LYS A 13 -1.71 -1.25 15.90
CA LYS A 13 -0.53 -0.46 16.23
C LYS A 13 0.74 -1.25 15.97
N GLY A 14 1.63 -0.68 15.17
CA GLY A 14 3.00 -1.17 14.99
C GLY A 14 3.97 -0.60 16.02
N ASN A 15 5.26 -0.84 15.79
CA ASN A 15 6.34 -0.48 16.72
C ASN A 15 7.12 0.79 16.33
N VAL A 16 6.65 1.55 15.33
CA VAL A 16 7.38 2.72 14.85
C VAL A 16 7.34 3.86 15.88
N THR A 17 8.51 4.41 16.21
CA THR A 17 8.69 5.54 17.14
C THR A 17 9.12 6.84 16.44
N ALA A 18 9.19 6.84 15.10
CA ALA A 18 9.57 8.01 14.33
C ALA A 18 8.54 9.14 14.54
N LYS A 19 9.03 10.34 14.86
CA LYS A 19 8.18 11.53 15.06
C LYS A 19 7.32 11.78 13.81
N GLY A 20 6.00 11.78 13.99
CA GLY A 20 5.01 11.92 12.91
C GLY A 20 4.47 10.59 12.35
N TYR A 21 5.06 9.46 12.72
CA TYR A 21 4.67 8.10 12.32
C TYR A 21 4.56 7.16 13.53
N GLU A 22 4.32 7.72 14.71
CA GLU A 22 4.26 6.95 15.95
C GLU A 22 3.11 5.92 15.90
N ASN A 23 3.41 4.67 16.28
CA ASN A 23 2.51 3.51 16.23
C ASN A 23 2.15 3.02 14.83
N TRP A 24 2.78 3.54 13.78
CA TRP A 24 2.63 2.99 12.44
C TRP A 24 3.36 1.65 12.33
N ILE A 25 3.01 0.90 11.30
CA ILE A 25 3.61 -0.39 10.98
C ILE A 25 4.76 -0.13 10.00
N GLU A 26 5.94 -0.66 10.30
CA GLU A 26 7.08 -0.60 9.39
C GLU A 26 6.97 -1.71 8.35
N LEU A 27 7.20 -1.36 7.08
CA LEU A 27 7.25 -2.29 5.96
C LEU A 27 8.65 -2.25 5.32
N ASP A 28 9.16 -3.41 4.93
CA ASP A 28 10.43 -3.57 4.24
C ASP A 28 10.31 -3.32 2.74
N SER A 29 9.21 -3.81 2.14
CA SER A 29 8.91 -3.63 0.73
C SER A 29 7.42 -3.63 0.45
N VAL A 30 7.03 -2.95 -0.63
CA VAL A 30 5.67 -2.94 -1.17
C VAL A 30 5.76 -3.14 -2.67
N SER A 31 4.97 -4.06 -3.22
CA SER A 31 4.88 -4.28 -4.66
C SER A 31 3.44 -4.30 -5.13
N LEU A 32 3.20 -3.59 -6.23
CA LEU A 32 1.91 -3.46 -6.90
C LEU A 32 2.15 -3.45 -8.41
N GLY A 33 1.25 -4.08 -9.15
CA GLY A 33 1.29 -4.19 -10.59
C GLY A 33 0.05 -3.60 -11.22
N CYS A 34 0.22 -2.85 -12.30
CA CYS A 34 -0.89 -2.49 -13.17
C CYS A 34 -0.53 -2.86 -14.61
N GLY A 35 -1.48 -3.46 -15.31
CA GLY A 35 -1.32 -3.90 -16.68
C GLY A 35 -2.53 -3.53 -17.51
N ARG A 36 -2.31 -3.20 -18.78
CA ARG A 36 -3.39 -3.07 -19.74
C ARG A 36 -2.97 -3.69 -21.06
N GLY A 37 -3.68 -4.72 -21.49
CA GLY A 37 -3.50 -5.31 -22.80
C GLY A 37 -4.07 -4.39 -23.86
N ILE A 38 -3.19 -3.76 -24.65
CA ILE A 38 -3.57 -3.00 -25.85
C ILE A 38 -2.91 -3.72 -27.01
N THR A 39 -3.70 -4.15 -27.98
CA THR A 39 -3.16 -4.78 -29.19
C THR A 39 -2.89 -3.71 -30.22
N MET A 40 -1.64 -3.62 -30.68
CA MET A 40 -1.26 -2.71 -31.77
C MET A 40 -1.11 -3.52 -33.05
N GLU A 41 -2.23 -3.82 -33.71
CA GLU A 41 -2.22 -4.49 -35.02
C GLU A 41 -1.90 -3.49 -36.14
N VAL A 42 -0.94 -3.85 -36.99
CA VAL A 42 -0.47 -2.97 -38.08
C VAL A 42 -1.59 -2.81 -39.11
N GLY A 43 -2.03 -1.57 -39.36
CA GLY A 43 -3.03 -1.24 -40.37
C GLY A 43 -4.45 -1.00 -39.84
N ASN A 44 -4.71 -1.17 -38.55
CA ASN A 44 -6.04 -0.98 -37.95
C ASN A 44 -6.06 0.19 -36.94
N MET A 45 -5.70 1.41 -37.39
CA MET A 45 -5.58 2.60 -36.53
C MET A 45 -6.91 3.19 -36.01
N ALA A 46 -8.06 2.69 -36.46
CA ALA A 46 -9.36 3.29 -36.20
C ALA A 46 -10.19 2.60 -35.09
N ASN A 47 -9.73 1.47 -34.55
CA ASN A 47 -10.50 0.70 -33.58
C ASN A 47 -10.30 1.19 -32.14
N ARG A 48 -11.43 1.54 -31.51
CA ARG A 48 -11.53 1.94 -30.11
C ARG A 48 -11.46 0.69 -29.23
N GLU A 49 -10.25 0.26 -28.86
CA GLU A 49 -10.08 -0.89 -27.96
C GLU A 49 -10.51 -0.55 -26.53
N ALA A 50 -11.63 -1.11 -26.11
CA ALA A 50 -12.16 -0.96 -24.76
C ALA A 50 -11.58 -2.03 -23.81
N THR A 51 -10.27 -2.07 -23.62
CA THR A 51 -9.65 -2.93 -22.59
C THR A 51 -9.59 -2.22 -21.25
N ARG A 52 -9.99 -2.93 -20.19
CA ARG A 52 -9.91 -2.44 -18.80
C ARG A 52 -8.53 -2.73 -18.23
N PRO A 53 -7.92 -1.80 -17.47
CA PRO A 53 -6.68 -2.09 -16.75
C PRO A 53 -6.93 -3.16 -15.68
N SER A 54 -6.02 -4.11 -15.56
CA SER A 54 -5.93 -5.02 -14.41
C SER A 54 -4.98 -4.43 -13.38
N ILE A 55 -5.42 -4.42 -12.12
CA ILE A 55 -4.63 -3.98 -10.98
C ILE A 55 -4.40 -5.23 -10.14
N SER A 56 -3.14 -5.53 -9.83
CA SER A 56 -2.81 -6.61 -8.90
C SER A 56 -3.05 -6.16 -7.48
N GLU A 57 -3.23 -7.12 -6.58
CA GLU A 57 -3.20 -6.88 -5.15
C GLU A 57 -1.88 -6.21 -4.72
N VAL A 58 -1.95 -5.42 -3.66
CA VAL A 58 -0.78 -4.82 -3.03
C VAL A 58 -0.18 -5.84 -2.08
N SER A 59 1.03 -6.29 -2.37
CA SER A 59 1.77 -7.18 -1.48
C SER A 59 2.84 -6.40 -0.73
N ALA A 60 2.94 -6.63 0.58
CA ALA A 60 3.92 -5.97 1.43
C ALA A 60 4.67 -7.00 2.28
N THR A 61 5.96 -6.77 2.47
CA THR A 61 6.80 -7.57 3.37
C THR A 61 7.11 -6.75 4.62
N LYS A 62 7.04 -7.39 5.78
CA LYS A 62 7.42 -6.80 7.06
C LYS A 62 8.03 -7.84 7.99
N MET A 63 8.90 -7.41 8.88
CA MET A 63 9.30 -8.21 10.03
C MET A 63 8.13 -8.40 11.01
N MET A 64 8.11 -9.53 11.73
CA MET A 64 7.08 -9.81 12.72
C MET A 64 7.16 -8.81 13.88
N ASP A 65 6.06 -8.14 14.19
CA ASP A 65 5.97 -7.16 15.28
C ASP A 65 4.61 -7.29 15.99
N ASN A 66 4.31 -6.35 16.90
CA ASN A 66 3.06 -6.33 17.66
C ASN A 66 1.80 -6.22 16.77
N ALA A 67 1.93 -5.64 15.57
CA ALA A 67 0.83 -5.51 14.61
C ALA A 67 0.51 -6.82 13.89
N SER A 68 1.48 -7.74 13.77
CA SER A 68 1.31 -9.00 13.02
C SER A 68 0.16 -9.86 13.55
N GLY A 69 -0.05 -9.90 14.88
CA GLY A 69 -1.17 -10.63 15.47
C GLY A 69 -2.54 -10.02 15.11
N GLY A 70 -2.62 -8.69 15.12
CA GLY A 70 -3.83 -7.97 14.71
C GLY A 70 -4.15 -8.14 13.23
N LEU A 71 -3.12 -8.03 12.37
CA LEU A 71 -3.28 -8.20 10.92
C LEU A 71 -3.73 -9.62 10.57
N PHE A 72 -3.20 -10.62 11.25
CA PHE A 72 -3.61 -12.01 11.03
C PHE A 72 -5.05 -12.27 11.45
N LYS A 73 -5.50 -11.66 12.57
CA LYS A 73 -6.90 -11.74 12.99
C LYS A 73 -7.83 -11.10 11.95
N GLU A 74 -7.51 -9.89 11.49
CA GLU A 74 -8.31 -9.20 10.46
C GLU A 74 -8.32 -9.97 9.13
N SER A 75 -7.22 -10.64 8.76
CA SER A 75 -7.21 -11.51 7.58
C SER A 75 -8.20 -12.69 7.67
N LEU A 76 -8.59 -13.11 8.87
CA LEU A 76 -9.51 -14.22 9.10
C LEU A 76 -10.95 -13.76 9.39
N THR A 77 -11.11 -12.58 10.00
CA THR A 77 -12.41 -12.09 10.48
C THR A 77 -12.89 -10.82 9.81
N GLY A 78 -12.09 -10.19 8.94
CA GLY A 78 -12.43 -8.96 8.24
C GLY A 78 -13.60 -9.17 7.30
N VAL A 79 -14.70 -8.44 7.52
CA VAL A 79 -15.90 -8.46 6.67
C VAL A 79 -16.18 -7.09 6.05
N GLU A 80 -15.63 -6.03 6.64
CA GLU A 80 -15.82 -4.64 6.22
C GLU A 80 -14.53 -4.09 5.63
N GLY A 81 -14.66 -3.36 4.52
CA GLY A 81 -13.54 -2.69 3.87
C GLY A 81 -12.99 -1.57 4.75
N VAL A 82 -11.69 -1.59 5.03
CA VAL A 82 -11.00 -0.60 5.86
C VAL A 82 -10.10 0.31 5.04
N GLU A 83 -9.81 1.49 5.58
CA GLU A 83 -8.85 2.42 4.97
C GLU A 83 -7.42 2.04 5.38
N VAL A 84 -6.54 1.85 4.39
CA VAL A 84 -5.12 1.58 4.60
C VAL A 84 -4.28 2.66 3.92
N GLN A 85 -3.39 3.29 4.68
CA GLN A 85 -2.49 4.33 4.18
C GLN A 85 -1.05 3.82 4.19
N ILE A 86 -0.36 3.94 3.05
CA ILE A 86 1.05 3.57 2.89
C ILE A 86 1.83 4.83 2.53
N HIS A 87 2.78 5.20 3.37
CA HIS A 87 3.67 6.34 3.17
C HIS A 87 5.10 5.85 2.95
N ILE A 88 5.66 6.19 1.80
CA ILE A 88 7.08 6.03 1.52
C ILE A 88 7.77 7.33 1.90
N VAL A 89 8.72 7.25 2.82
CA VAL A 89 9.39 8.42 3.37
C VAL A 89 10.88 8.43 3.09
N GLN A 90 11.38 9.64 2.88
CA GLN A 90 12.80 9.93 2.79
C GLN A 90 13.27 10.68 4.05
N THR A 91 14.51 10.41 4.45
CA THR A 91 15.13 11.11 5.58
C THR A 91 15.58 12.49 5.10
N GLY A 92 14.78 13.52 5.37
CA GLY A 92 15.16 14.91 5.12
C GLY A 92 16.08 15.46 6.21
N ALA A 93 16.76 16.57 5.93
CA ALA A 93 17.77 17.16 6.83
C ALA A 93 17.24 17.59 8.22
N LYS A 94 15.92 17.78 8.38
CA LYS A 94 15.28 18.20 9.64
C LYS A 94 14.01 17.42 10.01
N GLN A 95 13.42 16.71 9.05
CA GLN A 95 12.15 16.01 9.23
C GLN A 95 12.01 14.87 8.22
N VAL A 96 11.25 13.84 8.60
CA VAL A 96 10.86 12.75 7.70
C VAL A 96 9.89 13.30 6.68
N GLU A 97 10.27 13.28 5.40
CA GLU A 97 9.50 13.87 4.32
C GLU A 97 8.80 12.77 3.50
N LYS A 98 7.54 13.00 3.14
CA LYS A 98 6.75 12.08 2.33
C LYS A 98 7.23 12.16 0.88
N TYR A 99 7.77 11.07 0.39
CA TYR A 99 8.12 10.93 -1.02
C TYR A 99 6.92 10.46 -1.85
N ALA A 100 6.20 9.46 -1.36
CA ALA A 100 4.98 8.97 -1.98
C ALA A 100 3.96 8.55 -0.93
N ALA A 101 2.68 8.74 -1.22
CA ALA A 101 1.57 8.35 -0.36
C ALA A 101 0.52 7.63 -1.20
N TYR A 102 0.17 6.42 -0.76
CA TYR A 102 -0.89 5.60 -1.35
C TYR A 102 -1.98 5.39 -0.30
N THR A 103 -3.21 5.72 -0.65
CA THR A 103 -4.39 5.46 0.18
C THR A 103 -5.25 4.44 -0.54
N LEU A 104 -5.47 3.32 0.13
CA LEU A 104 -6.35 2.24 -0.31
C LEU A 104 -7.64 2.36 0.51
N SER A 105 -8.78 2.46 -0.18
CA SER A 105 -10.11 2.49 0.42
C SER A 105 -10.82 1.17 0.16
N ASP A 106 -11.69 0.77 1.08
CA ASP A 106 -12.49 -0.46 1.00
C ASP A 106 -11.64 -1.74 0.87
N VAL A 107 -10.59 -1.85 1.70
CA VAL A 107 -9.64 -3.00 1.73
C VAL A 107 -10.11 -4.10 2.67
#